data_AF-A0A940KS88-F1
#
_entry.id   AF-A0A940KS88-F1
#
_cell.length_a   1.000
_cell.length_b   1.000
_cell.length_c   1.000
_cell.angle_alpha   90.00
_cell.angle_beta   90.00
_cell.angle_gamma   90.00
#
_symmetry.space_group_name_H-M   'P 1'
#
loop_
_entity.id
_entity.type
_entity.pdbx_description
1 polymer ?
#
loop_
_entity_poly.entity_id
_entity_poly.type
_entity_poly.pdbx_seq_one_letter_code
_entity_poly.pdbx_strand_id
1 'polypeptide(L)' 'METIDAIIIAIVEGLTEFLPISSTAHMKFTNPLLGVEHTPFLEMFEVVIQLAAILAVVV' A
#
# COMPACT_ATOMS: atom_id res chain seq x y z
N MET A 1 -11.72 6.30 -1.26
CA MET A 1 -10.47 6.25 -0.48
C MET A 1 -10.33 7.57 0.22
N GLU A 2 -10.50 7.55 1.53
CA GLU A 2 -10.31 8.71 2.39
C GLU A 2 -8.82 8.93 2.64
N THR A 3 -8.44 10.13 3.09
CA THR A 3 -7.03 10.44 3.40
C THR A 3 -6.48 9.50 4.47
N ILE A 4 -7.30 9.09 5.44
CA ILE A 4 -6.87 8.16 6.48
C ILE A 4 -6.60 6.76 5.94
N ASP A 5 -7.40 6.28 4.98
CA ASP A 5 -7.17 4.99 4.31
C ASP A 5 -5.84 5.02 3.57
N ALA A 6 -5.60 6.10 2.82
CA ALA A 6 -4.37 6.30 2.05
C ALA A 6 -3.12 6.28 2.95
N ILE A 7 -3.20 6.91 4.13
CA ILE A 7 -2.11 6.89 5.12
C ILE A 7 -1.86 5.47 5.65
N ILE A 8 -2.93 4.74 6.01
CA ILE A 8 -2.80 3.38 6.55
C ILE A 8 -2.20 2.45 5.49
N ILE A 9 -2.71 2.48 4.26
CA ILE A 9 -2.22 1.69 3.14
C ILE A 9 -0.74 2.02 2.86
N ALA A 10 -0.36 3.31 2.82
CA ALA A 10 1.04 3.70 2.61
C ALA A 10 1.98 3.22 3.73
N ILE A 11 1.53 3.21 4.99
CA ILE A 11 2.31 2.66 6.11
C ILE A 11 2.47 1.15 5.96
N VAL A 12 1.41 0.42 5.59
CA VAL A 12 1.47 -1.03 5.36
C VAL A 12 2.47 -1.35 4.26
N GLU A 13 2.44 -0.63 3.14
CA GLU A 13 3.40 -0.80 2.04
C GLU A 13 4.83 -0.56 2.51
N GLY A 14 5.10 0.62 3.06
CA GLY A 14 6.45 1.01 3.47
C GLY A 14 7.07 0.10 4.52
N LEU A 15 6.26 -0.52 5.39
CA LEU A 15 6.75 -1.50 6.36
C LEU A 15 6.97 -2.88 5.75
N THR A 16 6.04 -3.35 4.91
CA THR A 16 6.02 -4.74 4.44
C THR A 16 6.88 -4.98 3.20
N GLU A 17 7.18 -3.94 2.41
CA GLU A 17 7.94 -4.07 1.16
C GLU A 17 9.41 -4.49 1.38
N PHE A 18 10.00 -4.10 2.51
CA PHE A 18 11.38 -4.47 2.86
C PHE A 18 11.49 -5.74 3.70
N LEU A 19 10.36 -6.21 4.22
CA LEU A 19 10.28 -7.44 5.01
C LEU A 19 9.94 -8.62 4.08
N PRO A 20 10.50 -9.82 4.30
CA PRO A 20 10.20 -11.00 3.47
C PRO A 20 8.83 -11.61 3.83
N ILE A 21 7.76 -10.80 3.82
CA ILE A 21 6.40 -11.14 4.26
C ILE A 21 5.30 -10.80 3.24
N SER A 22 5.68 -10.30 2.04
CA SER A 22 4.79 -9.90 0.94
C SER A 22 3.84 -8.74 1.26
N SER A 23 4.17 -7.55 0.74
CA SER A 23 3.30 -6.35 0.75
C SER A 23 1.97 -6.58 0.04
N THR A 24 1.98 -7.23 -1.14
CA THR A 24 0.78 -7.57 -1.91
C THR A 24 -0.24 -8.39 -1.11
N ALA A 25 0.23 -9.34 -0.30
CA ALA A 25 -0.66 -10.13 0.55
C ALA A 25 -1.32 -9.26 1.62
N HIS A 26 -0.56 -8.35 2.24
CA HIS A 26 -1.09 -7.44 3.26
C HIS A 26 -2.15 -6.50 2.68
N MET A 27 -1.93 -5.93 1.49
CA MET A 27 -2.92 -5.06 0.83
C MET A 27 -4.26 -5.74 0.57
N LYS A 28 -4.23 -7.02 0.17
CA LYS A 28 -5.45 -7.82 -0.02
C LYS A 28 -6.28 -7.99 1.25
N PHE A 29 -5.66 -7.89 2.43
CA PHE A 29 -6.38 -7.89 3.72
C PHE A 29 -6.69 -6.48 4.21
N THR A 30 -5.79 -5.52 4.03
CA THR A 30 -5.96 -4.14 4.50
C THR A 30 -7.09 -3.41 3.76
N ASN A 31 -7.19 -3.53 2.44
CA ASN A 31 -8.20 -2.79 1.67
C ASN A 31 -9.64 -3.17 2.06
N PRO A 32 -10.02 -4.46 2.16
CA PRO A 32 -11.35 -4.85 2.63
C PRO A 32 -11.62 -4.46 4.09
N LEU A 33 -10.60 -4.49 4.97
CA LEU A 33 -10.74 -4.08 6.38
C LEU A 33 -11.03 -2.58 6.52
N LEU A 34 -10.47 -1.77 5.62
CA LEU A 34 -10.73 -0.34 5.55
C LEU A 34 -12.01 -0.01 4.76
N GLY A 35 -12.70 -1.01 4.18
CA GLY A 35 -13.88 -0.78 3.35
C GLY A 35 -13.57 -0.08 2.02
N VAL A 36 -12.32 -0.13 1.55
CA VAL A 36 -11.91 0.50 0.30
C VAL A 36 -12.29 -0.39 -0.86
N GLU A 37 -13.09 0.15 -1.79
CA GLU A 37 -13.50 -0.59 -2.98
C GLU A 37 -12.32 -0.85 -3.93
N HIS A 38 -12.30 -2.05 -4.50
CA HIS A 38 -11.32 -2.41 -5.53
C HIS A 38 -11.65 -1.64 -6.81
N THR A 39 -10.82 -0.63 -7.10
CA THR A 39 -11.00 0.25 -8.27
C THR A 39 -9.67 0.35 -9.03
N PRO A 40 -9.70 0.69 -10.34
CA PRO A 40 -8.47 0.94 -11.10
C PRO A 40 -7.59 2.03 -10.47
N PHE A 41 -8.20 2.97 -9.74
CA PHE A 41 -7.49 3.99 -8.99
C PHE A 41 -6.71 3.40 -7.81
N LEU A 42 -7.30 2.47 -7.05
CA LEU A 42 -6.61 1.79 -5.94
C LEU A 42 -5.41 0.98 -6.43
N GLU A 43 -5.58 0.24 -7.52
CA GLU A 43 -4.48 -0.52 -8.15
C GLU A 43 -3.34 0.39 -8.60
N MET A 44 -3.68 1.52 -9.24
CA MET A 44 -2.68 2.53 -9.60
C MET A 44 -2.01 3.14 -8.37
N PHE A 45 -2.77 3.42 -7.31
CA PHE A 45 -2.25 3.99 -6.08
C PHE A 45 -1.24 3.06 -5.40
N GLU A 46 -1.54 1.76 -5.29
CA GLU A 46 -0.63 0.74 -4.75
C GLU A 46 0.71 0.69 -5.50
N VAL A 47 0.67 0.74 -6.84
CA VAL A 47 1.90 0.79 -7.65
C VAL A 47 2.70 2.07 -7.39
N VAL A 48 2.03 3.21 -7.22
CA VAL A 48 2.71 4.50 -6.97
C VAL A 48 3.38 4.52 -5.59
N ILE A 49 2.73 4.01 -4.55
CA ILE A 49 3.32 3.98 -3.20
C ILE A 49 4.48 2.98 -3.11
N GLN A 50 4.46 1.89 -3.90
CA GLN A 50 5.59 0.97 -4.00
C GLN A 50 6.83 1.67 -4.60
N LEU A 51 6.65 2.55 -5.60
CA LEU A 51 7.75 3.38 -6.11
C LEU A 51 8.33 4.31 -5.03
N ALA A 52 7.48 4.87 -4.15
CA ALA A 52 7.93 5.67 -3.03
C ALA A 52 8.71 4.83 -2.00
N ALA A 53 8.29 3.59 -1.74
CA ALA A 53 9.05 2.64 -0.92
C ALA A 53 10.42 2.35 -1.54
N ILE A 54 10.49 2.03 -2.84
CA ILE A 54 11.77 1.82 -3.54
C ILE A 54 12.67 3.06 -3.43
N LEU A 55 12.11 4.27 -3.59
CA LEU A 55 12.87 5.51 -3.48
C LEU A 55 13.46 5.71 -2.07
N ALA A 56 12.79 5.22 -1.01
CA ALA A 56 13.30 5.26 0.35
C ALA A 56 14.57 4.41 0.56
N VAL A 57 14.85 3.42 -0.31
CA VAL A 57 16.09 2.64 -0.30
C VAL A 57 17.25 3.39 -0.96
N VAL A 58 16.95 4.33 -1.86
CA VAL A 58 17.96 5.09 -2.61
C VAL A 58 18.58 6.20 -1.76
N VAL A 59 17.89 6.63 -0.70
CA VAL A 59 18.31 7.68 0.25
C VAL A 59 18.97 7.05 1.47
#